data_AF-A0A2E6YHH4-F1
#
_entry.id   AF-A0A2E6YHH4-F1
#
_cell.length_a   1.000
_cell.length_b   1.000
_cell.length_c   1.000
_cell.angle_alpha   90.00
_cell.angle_beta   90.00
_cell.angle_gamma   90.00
#
_symmetry.space_group_name_H-M   'P 1'
#
loop_
_entity.id
_entity.type
_entity.pdbx_description
1 polymer ?
#
loop_
_entity_poly.entity_id
_entity_poly.type
_entity_poly.pdbx_seq_one_letter_code
_entity_poly.pdbx_strand_id
1 'polypeptide(L)'
;MSFNDDYYKAKTPDTHKEEMERLCEELEKSDLIEHALINDFGRYSNFDIHIYPVLKTTHITQRLKGLVSKTIKELSLNVKMSDVFPAIRKKTEFRIEYDRSFWAFDLDYNSFDRSTNTFSEGI
;
A
#
# COMPACT_ATOMS: atom_id res chain seq x y z
N MET A 1 -25.67 23.84 8.51
CA MET A 1 -24.62 23.17 7.73
C MET A 1 -24.99 21.69 7.66
N SER A 2 -25.53 21.26 6.53
CA SER A 2 -25.72 19.83 6.26
C SER A 2 -24.34 19.30 5.91
N PHE A 3 -23.75 18.46 6.77
CA PHE A 3 -22.66 17.60 6.32
C PHE A 3 -23.27 16.69 5.27
N ASN A 4 -22.77 16.76 4.03
CA ASN A 4 -23.23 15.89 2.96
C ASN A 4 -22.96 14.44 3.37
N ASP A 5 -24.00 13.72 3.76
CA ASP A 5 -23.97 12.27 4.04
C ASP A 5 -23.53 11.44 2.82
N ASP A 6 -23.51 12.05 1.63
CA ASP A 6 -22.98 11.44 0.41
C ASP A 6 -21.45 11.28 0.43
N TYR A 7 -20.74 11.99 1.32
CA TYR A 7 -19.30 11.79 1.47
C TYR A 7 -19.00 10.35 1.92
N TYR A 8 -19.81 9.75 2.80
CA TYR A 8 -19.59 8.42 3.37
C TYR A 8 -19.97 7.24 2.45
N LYS A 9 -20.37 7.48 1.19
CA LYS A 9 -20.91 6.45 0.29
C LYS A 9 -20.11 6.19 -0.98
N ALA A 10 -18.92 6.76 -1.16
CA ALA A 10 -18.07 6.38 -2.28
C ALA A 10 -17.46 4.99 -2.00
N LYS A 11 -18.18 3.95 -2.47
CA LYS A 11 -17.72 2.57 -2.43
C LYS A 11 -16.50 2.44 -3.33
N THR A 12 -15.45 1.79 -2.84
CA THR A 12 -14.31 1.37 -3.67
C THR A 12 -14.83 0.56 -4.87
N PRO A 13 -14.48 0.94 -6.12
CA PRO A 13 -14.80 0.16 -7.30
C PRO A 13 -14.22 -1.26 -7.21
N ASP A 14 -14.99 -2.26 -7.64
CA ASP A 14 -14.54 -3.66 -7.62
C ASP A 14 -13.27 -3.84 -8.48
N THR A 15 -13.11 -3.03 -9.55
CA THR A 15 -11.91 -3.00 -10.39
C THR A 15 -10.64 -2.63 -9.63
N HIS A 16 -10.69 -1.70 -8.68
CA HIS A 16 -9.51 -1.34 -7.88
C HIS A 16 -9.10 -2.48 -6.96
N LYS A 17 -10.09 -3.22 -6.44
CA LYS A 17 -9.81 -4.41 -5.62
C LYS A 17 -9.16 -5.51 -6.45
N GLU A 18 -9.70 -5.81 -7.63
CA GLU A 18 -9.13 -6.79 -8.57
C GLU A 18 -7.69 -6.42 -8.97
N GLU A 19 -7.42 -5.14 -9.21
CA GLU A 19 -6.08 -4.63 -9.51
C GLU A 19 -5.10 -4.81 -8.34
N MET A 20 -5.56 -4.60 -7.10
CA MET A 20 -4.73 -4.80 -5.90
C MET A 20 -4.49 -6.29 -5.61
N GLU A 21 -5.46 -7.16 -5.85
CA GLU A 21 -5.30 -8.61 -5.79
C GLU A 21 -4.26 -9.07 -6.82
N ARG A 22 -4.38 -8.61 -8.08
CA ARG A 22 -3.41 -8.87 -9.15
C ARG A 22 -2.00 -8.37 -8.81
N LEU A 23 -1.90 -7.20 -8.16
CA LEU A 23 -0.62 -6.68 -7.69
C LEU A 23 0.01 -7.62 -6.65
N CYS A 24 -0.76 -8.13 -5.69
CA CYS A 24 -0.25 -9.08 -4.70
C CYS A 24 0.24 -10.38 -5.35
N GLU A 25 -0.55 -10.96 -6.27
CA GLU A 25 -0.16 -12.18 -7.00
C GLU A 25 1.15 -12.01 -7.79
N GLU A 26 1.35 -10.84 -8.41
CA GLU A 26 2.60 -10.56 -9.14
C GLU A 26 3.79 -10.36 -8.20
N LEU A 27 3.58 -9.73 -7.05
CA LEU A 27 4.62 -9.52 -6.03
C LEU A 27 5.12 -10.83 -5.43
N GLU A 28 4.23 -11.80 -5.21
CA GLU A 28 4.58 -13.13 -4.68
C GLU A 28 5.47 -13.97 -5.59
N LYS A 29 5.63 -13.58 -6.87
CA LYS A 29 6.60 -14.24 -7.77
C LYS A 29 8.05 -13.88 -7.44
N SER A 30 8.30 -12.89 -6.60
CA SER A 30 9.64 -12.51 -6.15
C SER A 30 10.17 -13.44 -5.06
N ASP A 31 11.45 -13.77 -5.12
CA ASP A 31 12.21 -14.45 -4.07
C ASP A 31 12.34 -13.66 -2.74
N LEU A 32 11.88 -12.40 -2.72
CA LEU A 32 11.94 -11.54 -1.55
C LEU A 32 10.68 -11.61 -0.68
N ILE A 33 9.58 -12.11 -1.22
CA ILE A 33 8.25 -12.07 -0.62
C ILE A 33 7.77 -13.50 -0.39
N GLU A 34 7.43 -13.83 0.86
CA GLU A 34 6.81 -15.11 1.21
C GLU A 34 5.31 -15.09 0.90
N HIS A 35 4.67 -13.95 1.16
CA HIS A 35 3.24 -13.74 0.95
C HIS A 35 2.92 -12.25 0.85
N ALA A 36 1.90 -11.88 0.07
CA ALA A 36 1.34 -10.53 0.00
C ALA A 36 -0.18 -10.59 0.06
N LEU A 37 -0.79 -9.71 0.86
CA LEU A 37 -2.24 -9.63 0.99
C LEU A 37 -2.74 -8.19 1.02
N ILE A 38 -3.91 -7.99 0.42
CA ILE A 38 -4.63 -6.74 0.48
C ILE A 38 -5.34 -6.62 1.83
N ASN A 39 -5.28 -5.45 2.44
CA ASN A 39 -6.06 -5.07 3.60
C ASN A 39 -6.99 -3.92 3.18
N ASP A 40 -8.19 -4.29 2.78
CA ASP A 40 -9.23 -3.36 2.33
C ASP A 40 -10.07 -2.91 3.53
N PHE A 41 -9.87 -1.66 3.96
CA PHE A 41 -10.72 -1.03 4.98
C PHE A 41 -12.06 -0.52 4.41
N GLY A 42 -12.31 -0.72 3.12
CA GLY A 42 -13.58 -0.45 2.45
C GLY A 42 -13.86 1.03 2.20
N ARG A 43 -12.82 1.86 2.12
CA ARG A 43 -12.96 3.32 2.06
C ARG A 43 -12.15 3.93 0.92
N TYR A 44 -12.85 4.55 -0.03
CA TYR A 44 -12.31 5.47 -1.05
C TYR A 44 -11.09 4.97 -1.84
N SER A 45 -11.01 3.69 -2.22
CA SER A 45 -9.87 3.20 -3.03
C SER A 45 -8.50 3.47 -2.40
N ASN A 46 -8.44 3.54 -1.08
CA ASN A 46 -7.20 3.52 -0.31
C ASN A 46 -7.02 2.11 0.24
N PHE A 47 -5.84 1.54 0.00
CA PHE A 47 -5.49 0.17 0.32
C PHE A 47 -4.18 0.11 1.08
N ASP A 48 -4.11 -0.80 2.04
CA ASP A 48 -2.83 -1.27 2.58
C ASP A 48 -2.50 -2.62 1.94
N ILE A 49 -1.32 -2.77 1.35
CA ILE A 49 -0.77 -4.10 1.04
C ILE A 49 0.17 -4.52 2.15
N HIS A 50 -0.12 -5.66 2.77
CA HIS A 50 0.75 -6.28 3.76
C HIS A 50 1.69 -7.27 3.06
N ILE A 51 2.97 -6.92 3.01
CA ILE A 51 4.03 -7.76 2.43
C ILE A 51 4.79 -8.46 3.53
N TYR A 52 4.87 -9.79 3.47
CA TYR A 52 5.63 -10.64 4.37
C TYR A 52 6.98 -10.97 3.71
N PRO A 53 8.07 -10.30 4.09
CA PRO A 53 9.35 -10.55 3.45
C PRO A 53 10.00 -11.83 4.00
N VAL A 54 10.72 -12.54 3.12
CA VAL A 54 11.53 -13.70 3.49
C VAL A 54 12.59 -13.33 4.54
N LEU A 55 13.17 -12.12 4.43
CA LEU A 55 14.18 -11.61 5.36
C LEU A 55 13.83 -10.21 5.87
N LYS A 56 13.96 -9.99 7.18
CA LYS A 56 13.68 -8.71 7.84
C LYS A 56 14.96 -7.95 8.13
N THR A 57 15.39 -7.10 7.19
CA THR A 57 16.59 -6.27 7.32
C THR A 57 16.32 -4.81 6.96
N THR A 58 17.20 -3.89 7.34
CA THR A 58 17.12 -2.48 6.92
C THR A 58 17.09 -2.29 5.40
N HIS A 59 17.85 -3.12 4.69
CA HIS A 59 17.99 -3.04 3.24
C HIS A 59 16.76 -3.58 2.50
N ILE A 60 16.00 -4.49 3.12
CA ILE A 60 14.83 -5.10 2.45
C ILE A 60 13.76 -4.05 2.15
N THR A 61 13.54 -3.08 3.03
CA THR A 61 12.50 -2.05 2.84
C THR A 61 12.67 -1.30 1.51
N GLN A 62 13.90 -0.90 1.16
CA GLN A 62 14.15 -0.17 -0.08
C GLN A 62 14.01 -1.08 -1.31
N ARG A 63 14.43 -2.34 -1.20
CA ARG A 63 14.23 -3.33 -2.27
C ARG A 63 12.75 -3.59 -2.52
N LEU A 64 11.96 -3.75 -1.46
CA LEU A 64 10.51 -3.94 -1.57
C LEU A 64 9.82 -2.69 -2.12
N LYS A 65 10.21 -1.48 -1.69
CA LYS A 65 9.74 -0.21 -2.29
C LYS A 65 9.97 -0.18 -3.79
N GLY A 66 11.18 -0.53 -4.22
CA GLY A 66 11.55 -0.59 -5.64
C GLY A 66 10.75 -1.65 -6.40
N LEU A 67 10.58 -2.83 -5.81
CA LEU A 67 9.80 -3.93 -6.38
C LEU A 67 8.33 -3.52 -6.57
N VAL A 68 7.66 -3.06 -5.51
CA VAL A 68 6.27 -2.60 -5.56
C VAL A 68 6.09 -1.49 -6.59
N SER A 69 6.97 -0.49 -6.58
CA SER A 69 6.92 0.62 -7.56
C SER A 69 7.11 0.14 -9.00
N LYS A 70 7.96 -0.87 -9.20
CA LYS A 70 8.21 -1.46 -10.52
C LYS A 70 6.98 -2.26 -10.98
N THR A 71 6.43 -3.10 -10.11
CA THR A 71 5.26 -3.93 -10.43
C THR A 71 4.02 -3.08 -10.73
N ILE A 72 3.78 -2.00 -9.97
CA ILE A 72 2.71 -1.02 -10.26
C ILE A 72 2.83 -0.48 -11.69
N LYS A 73 4.05 -0.10 -12.11
CA LYS A 73 4.30 0.41 -13.47
C LYS A 73 4.13 -0.67 -14.53
N GLU A 74 4.63 -1.87 -14.28
CA GLU A 74 4.52 -3.00 -15.23
C GLU A 74 3.06 -3.43 -15.43
N LEU A 75 2.24 -3.36 -14.38
CA LEU A 75 0.80 -3.62 -14.43
C LEU A 75 -0.01 -2.41 -14.92
N SER A 76 0.62 -1.25 -15.14
CA SER A 76 -0.03 0.00 -15.57
C SER A 76 -1.16 0.45 -14.64
N LEU A 77 -1.00 0.24 -13.32
CA LEU A 77 -2.01 0.62 -12.33
C LEU A 77 -1.98 2.13 -12.07
N ASN A 78 -3.15 2.77 -12.04
CA ASN A 78 -3.27 4.19 -11.70
C ASN A 78 -3.36 4.39 -10.18
N VAL A 79 -2.36 3.88 -9.47
CA VAL A 79 -2.29 3.90 -8.00
C VAL A 79 -0.96 4.48 -7.54
N LYS A 80 -0.99 5.27 -6.46
CA LYS A 80 0.20 5.88 -5.89
C LYS A 80 0.57 5.20 -4.57
N MET A 81 1.82 4.77 -4.48
CA MET A 81 2.41 4.32 -3.22
C MET A 81 2.88 5.52 -2.41
N SER A 82 2.19 5.79 -1.29
CA SER A 82 2.39 6.99 -0.46
C SER A 82 3.51 6.80 0.54
N ASP A 83 3.45 5.71 1.30
CA ASP A 83 4.41 5.39 2.34
C ASP A 83 4.54 3.88 2.54
N VAL A 84 5.58 3.49 3.28
CA VAL A 84 5.81 2.10 3.65
C VAL A 84 6.25 2.02 5.10
N PHE A 85 5.50 1.24 5.87
CA PHE A 85 5.75 1.03 7.28
C PHE A 85 6.08 -0.44 7.53
N PRO A 86 7.31 -0.78 7.91
CA PRO A 86 7.45 -1.64 9.06
C PRO A 86 7.26 -0.81 10.32
N ALA A 87 6.39 -1.23 11.24
CA ALA A 87 6.40 -0.61 12.56
C ALA A 87 7.64 -1.13 13.33
N ILE A 88 8.63 -0.25 13.46
CA ILE A 88 9.88 -0.57 14.15
C ILE A 88 9.60 -0.56 15.65
N ARG A 89 9.70 -1.72 16.31
CA ARG A 89 9.53 -1.85 17.76
C ARG A 89 10.70 -1.25 18.52
N LYS A 90 11.92 -1.57 18.07
CA LYS A 90 13.17 -1.11 18.71
C LYS A 90 14.28 -1.03 17.69
N LYS A 91 15.07 0.04 17.74
CA LYS A 91 16.29 0.20 16.95
C LYS A 91 17.45 0.49 17.90
N THR A 92 18.47 -0.35 17.87
CA THR A 92 19.78 -0.11 18.52
C THR A 92 20.84 0.08 17.45
N GLU A 93 22.06 0.41 17.85
CA GLU A 93 23.22 0.48 16.93
C GLU A 93 23.44 -0.83 16.16
N PHE A 94 23.14 -1.98 16.78
CA PHE A 94 23.45 -3.30 16.25
C PHE A 94 22.23 -4.12 15.79
N ARG A 95 21.00 -3.69 16.12
CA ARG A 95 19.80 -4.50 15.87
C ARG A 95 18.57 -3.64 15.58
N ILE A 96 17.74 -4.12 14.66
CA ILE A 96 16.36 -3.66 14.49
C ILE A 96 15.41 -4.79 14.87
N GLU A 97 14.46 -4.48 15.74
CA GLU A 97 13.34 -5.34 16.09
C GLU A 97 12.07 -4.72 15.51
N TYR A 98 11.34 -5.53 14.76
CA TYR A 98 10.07 -5.15 14.14
C TYR A 98 8.91 -5.61 15.03
N ASP A 99 7.84 -4.84 15.10
CA ASP A 99 6.65 -5.18 15.91
C ASP A 99 5.73 -6.18 15.19
N ARG A 100 5.84 -6.25 13.86
CA ARG A 100 4.99 -7.02 12.96
C ARG A 100 5.80 -7.94 12.06
N SER A 101 5.10 -8.93 11.52
CA SER A 101 5.67 -9.85 10.54
C SER A 101 5.69 -9.30 9.11
N PHE A 102 4.93 -8.25 8.84
CA PHE A 102 4.74 -7.66 7.52
C PHE A 102 5.12 -6.18 7.48
N TRP A 103 5.32 -5.68 6.26
CA TRP A 103 5.46 -4.28 5.91
C TRP A 103 4.15 -3.85 5.26
N ALA A 104 3.54 -2.77 5.75
CA ALA A 104 2.37 -2.17 5.13
C ALA A 104 2.79 -1.16 4.07
N PHE A 105 2.22 -1.25 2.89
CA PHE A 105 2.40 -0.34 1.77
C PHE A 105 1.08 0.38 1.53
N ASP A 106 1.04 1.68 1.79
CA ASP A 106 -0.15 2.53 1.60
C ASP A 106 -0.26 2.91 0.12
N LEU A 107 -1.38 2.51 -0.49
CA LEU A 107 -1.67 2.64 -1.91
C LEU A 107 -3.00 3.38 -2.09
N ASP A 108 -2.93 4.55 -2.73
CA ASP A 108 -4.08 5.41 -2.93
C ASP A 108 -4.32 5.67 -4.42
N TYR A 109 -5.53 5.41 -4.89
CA TYR A 109 -5.98 5.77 -6.24
C TYR A 109 -6.38 7.24 -6.34
N ASN A 110 -6.64 7.89 -5.21
CA ASN A 110 -6.99 9.28 -5.16
C ASN A 110 -5.74 10.13 -4.90
N SER A 111 -5.67 11.26 -5.60
CA SER A 111 -4.70 12.30 -5.25
C SER A 111 -5.36 13.26 -4.27
N PHE A 112 -4.90 13.25 -3.02
CA PHE A 112 -5.31 14.25 -2.03
C PHE A 112 -4.70 15.61 -2.38
N ASP A 113 -5.54 16.59 -2.71
CA ASP A 113 -5.15 17.98 -2.87
C ASP A 113 -5.32 18.74 -1.55
N ARG A 114 -4.18 19.03 -0.91
CA ARG A 114 -4.11 19.80 0.34
C ARG A 114 -4.60 21.23 0.22
N SER A 115 -4.51 21.84 -0.98
CA SER A 115 -4.86 23.25 -1.18
C SER A 115 -6.37 23.46 -1.16
N THR A 116 -7.12 22.45 -1.60
CA THR A 116 -8.58 22.46 -1.64
C THR A 116 -9.21 21.59 -0.55
N ASN A 117 -8.40 20.79 0.15
CA ASN A 117 -8.84 19.75 1.08
C ASN A 117 -9.84 18.78 0.41
N THR A 118 -9.55 18.42 -0.84
CA THR A 118 -10.39 17.52 -1.64
C THR A 118 -9.59 16.33 -2.16
N PHE A 119 -10.28 15.22 -2.42
CA PHE A 119 -9.74 14.11 -3.16
C PHE A 119 -10.19 14.25 -4.61
N SER A 120 -9.24 14.28 -5.53
CA SER A 120 -9.51 14.16 -6.96
C SER A 120 -9.15 12.74 -7.39
N GLU A 121 -10.03 12.09 -8.15
CA GLU A 121 -9.67 10.87 -8.87
C GLU A 121 -8.40 11.17 -9.68
N GLY A 122 -7.36 10.34 -9.52
CA GLY A 122 -6.11 10.51 -10.26
C GLY A 122 -6.40 10.49 -11.77
N ILE A 123 -6.07 11.58 -12.47
CA ILE A 123 -6.20 11.69 -13.94
C ILE A 123 -5.32 10.65 -14.62
#